data_AF-A0A1A5NYT6-F1
#
_entry.id   AF-A0A1A5NYT6-F1
#
_cell.length_a   1.000
_cell.length_b   1.000
_cell.length_c   1.000
_cell.angle_alpha   90.00
_cell.angle_beta   90.00
_cell.angle_gamma   90.00
#
_symmetry.space_group_name_H-M   'P 1'
#
loop_
_entity.id
_entity.type
_entity.pdbx_description
1 polymer ?
#
loop_
_entity_poly.entity_id
_entity_poly.type
_entity_poly.pdbx_seq_one_letter_code
_entity_poly.pdbx_strand_id
1 'polypeptide(L)'
;MKERIGYGAWVVGVAQFFVVHGIVESAWARPAYSWARNNISDLGNVHCGLRTWPEARYICSPEHGLMNGSFIALGVLLVVGLVLTRGAGGTGGVGEADGFSGAGGVGGIGGGVPWLGGRVAALARMLLVSGGVGFVLIGLAPTDVHKGLHVVGAALIMGTGNAGLVLAGFGLADRVPRPLRRATGLLGVVALLAFGLFLSGHYLGLGMGGMERVAAYPLLLWVTALGLWGVVLRAGRTRAAVAEVRAGGDRVGPGSAGG
;
A
#
# COMPACT_ATOMS: atom_id res chain seq x y z
N MET A 1 -10.54 -16.49 2.11
CA MET A 1 -9.26 -16.83 1.45
C MET A 1 -8.68 -15.65 0.66
N LYS A 2 -9.45 -15.06 -0.27
CA LYS A 2 -9.05 -13.88 -1.09
C LYS A 2 -8.36 -12.76 -0.30
N GLU A 3 -8.93 -12.34 0.84
CA GLU A 3 -8.35 -11.26 1.65
C GLU A 3 -6.98 -11.60 2.24
N ARG A 4 -6.74 -12.87 2.64
CA ARG A 4 -5.43 -13.29 3.16
C ARG A 4 -4.37 -13.23 2.06
N ILE A 5 -4.74 -13.60 0.84
CA ILE A 5 -3.89 -13.46 -0.35
C ILE A 5 -3.62 -11.97 -0.61
N GLY A 6 -4.63 -11.10 -0.48
CA GLY A 6 -4.46 -9.66 -0.63
C GLY A 6 -3.49 -9.04 0.40
N TYR A 7 -3.64 -9.37 1.68
CA TYR A 7 -2.70 -8.92 2.71
C TYR A 7 -1.29 -9.51 2.52
N GLY A 8 -1.20 -10.78 2.13
CA GLY A 8 0.07 -11.42 1.79
C GLY A 8 0.77 -10.75 0.60
N ALA A 9 0.02 -10.38 -0.44
CA ALA A 9 0.55 -9.67 -1.60
C ALA A 9 1.20 -8.34 -1.22
N TRP A 10 0.59 -7.57 -0.31
CA TRP A 10 1.19 -6.33 0.21
C TRP A 10 2.49 -6.58 0.97
N VAL A 11 2.50 -7.54 1.90
CA VAL A 11 3.71 -7.85 2.69
C VAL A 11 4.84 -8.33 1.78
N VAL A 12 4.55 -9.27 0.87
CA VAL A 12 5.53 -9.80 -0.09
C VAL A 12 6.03 -8.71 -1.04
N GLY A 13 5.12 -7.87 -1.56
CA GLY A 13 5.45 -6.80 -2.49
C GLY A 13 6.38 -5.75 -1.89
N VAL A 14 6.18 -5.38 -0.62
CA VAL A 14 7.08 -4.45 0.07
C VAL A 14 8.38 -5.13 0.49
N ALA A 15 8.32 -6.37 0.97
CA ALA A 15 9.52 -7.11 1.36
C ALA A 15 10.48 -7.30 0.17
N GLN A 16 9.96 -7.75 -0.99
CA GLN A 16 10.80 -7.90 -2.18
C GLN A 16 11.39 -6.57 -2.64
N PHE A 17 10.63 -5.47 -2.52
CA PHE A 17 11.10 -4.14 -2.91
C PHE A 17 12.31 -3.71 -2.10
N PHE A 18 12.26 -3.83 -0.78
CA PHE A 18 13.38 -3.43 0.08
C PHE A 18 14.58 -4.36 -0.03
N VAL A 19 14.37 -5.66 -0.25
CA VAL A 19 15.46 -6.61 -0.53
C VAL A 19 16.17 -6.24 -1.83
N VAL A 20 15.42 -6.02 -2.92
CA VAL A 20 16.00 -5.61 -4.20
C VAL A 20 16.67 -4.25 -4.10
N HIS A 21 16.03 -3.27 -3.45
CA HIS A 21 16.61 -1.95 -3.23
C HIS A 21 17.98 -2.04 -2.55
N GLY A 22 18.11 -2.88 -1.50
CA GLY A 22 19.39 -3.13 -0.81
C GLY A 22 20.45 -3.82 -1.68
N ILE A 23 20.03 -4.76 -2.54
CA ILE A 23 20.95 -5.41 -3.49
C ILE A 23 21.45 -4.40 -4.52
N VAL A 24 20.54 -3.67 -5.17
CA VAL A 24 20.87 -2.75 -6.26
C VAL A 24 21.72 -1.58 -5.74
N GLU A 25 21.41 -1.02 -4.57
CA GLU A 25 22.25 0.04 -3.99
C GLU A 25 23.66 -0.44 -3.63
N SER A 26 23.81 -1.69 -3.18
CA SER A 26 25.12 -2.26 -2.85
C SER A 26 26.00 -2.49 -4.08
N ALA A 27 25.40 -2.60 -5.27
CA ALA A 27 26.11 -2.74 -6.53
C ALA A 27 26.72 -1.42 -7.04
N TRP A 28 26.37 -0.27 -6.44
CA TRP A 28 26.93 1.03 -6.83
C TRP A 28 28.34 1.23 -6.29
N ALA A 29 29.33 1.25 -7.17
CA ALA A 29 30.74 1.36 -6.78
C ALA A 29 31.33 2.79 -6.84
N ARG A 30 31.01 3.58 -7.89
CA ARG A 30 31.65 4.89 -8.14
C ARG A 30 30.70 5.87 -8.84
N PRO A 31 30.13 6.86 -8.13
CA PRO A 31 30.12 7.02 -6.67
C PRO A 31 29.24 5.95 -6.00
N ALA A 32 29.48 5.70 -4.71
CA ALA A 32 28.58 4.87 -3.90
C ALA A 32 27.20 5.53 -3.77
N TYR A 33 26.15 4.71 -3.68
CA TYR A 33 24.78 5.19 -3.55
C TYR A 33 24.58 5.91 -2.20
N SER A 34 23.98 7.10 -2.25
CA SER A 34 23.77 7.97 -1.08
C SER A 34 22.29 8.22 -0.87
N TRP A 35 21.72 7.73 0.22
CA TRP A 35 20.29 7.89 0.53
C TRP A 35 19.81 9.35 0.58
N ALA A 36 20.68 10.28 0.98
CA ALA A 36 20.36 11.71 1.00
C ALA A 36 20.39 12.37 -0.39
N ARG A 37 21.32 11.97 -1.26
CA ARG A 37 21.60 12.64 -2.55
C ARG A 37 20.96 11.95 -3.74
N ASN A 38 20.79 10.64 -3.67
CA ASN A 38 20.29 9.82 -4.75
C ASN A 38 18.82 9.48 -4.54
N ASN A 39 18.06 9.71 -5.59
CA ASN A 39 16.68 9.32 -5.64
C ASN A 39 16.57 7.79 -5.70
N ILE A 40 15.49 7.24 -5.16
CA ILE A 40 15.05 5.87 -5.34
C ILE A 40 14.95 5.57 -6.84
N SER A 41 14.40 6.51 -7.61
CA SER A 41 14.29 6.40 -9.07
C SER A 41 15.65 6.33 -9.80
N ASP A 42 16.74 6.84 -9.22
CA ASP A 42 18.07 6.74 -9.81
C ASP A 42 18.54 5.28 -9.95
N LEU A 43 18.07 4.39 -9.07
CA LEU A 43 18.36 2.95 -9.13
C LEU A 43 17.77 2.28 -10.38
N GLY A 44 16.78 2.91 -11.03
CA GLY A 44 16.16 2.40 -12.26
C GLY A 44 16.78 2.90 -13.57
N ASN A 45 17.73 3.85 -13.52
CA ASN A 45 18.30 4.45 -14.73
C ASN A 45 19.11 3.45 -15.55
N VAL A 46 18.84 3.38 -16.85
CA VAL A 46 19.42 2.40 -17.78
C VAL A 46 20.82 2.83 -18.24
N HIS A 47 21.01 4.12 -18.49
CA HIS A 47 22.26 4.68 -19.00
C HIS A 47 23.02 5.42 -17.90
N CYS A 48 24.31 5.12 -17.79
CA CYS A 48 25.20 5.87 -16.91
C CYS A 48 25.44 7.27 -17.47
N GLY A 49 25.37 8.30 -16.62
CA GLY A 49 25.59 9.67 -17.06
C GLY A 49 25.38 10.72 -15.98
N LEU A 50 25.88 11.92 -16.26
CA LEU A 50 25.63 13.10 -15.44
C LEU A 50 24.19 13.58 -15.65
N ARG A 51 23.45 13.74 -14.57
CA ARG A 51 22.16 14.44 -14.57
C ARG A 51 22.36 15.80 -13.94
N THR A 52 21.96 16.85 -14.64
CA THR A 52 22.15 18.26 -14.23
C THR A 52 20.92 18.84 -13.53
N TRP A 53 19.80 18.13 -13.52
CA TRP A 53 18.54 18.60 -12.95
C TRP A 53 17.85 17.51 -12.12
N PRO A 54 17.27 17.80 -10.94
CA PRO A 54 17.23 19.11 -10.28
C PRO A 54 18.58 19.54 -9.68
N GLU A 55 19.46 18.58 -9.40
CA GLU A 55 20.82 18.80 -8.90
C GLU A 55 21.81 17.94 -9.70
N ALA A 56 23.03 18.46 -9.88
CA ALA A 56 24.10 17.79 -10.60
C ALA A 56 24.59 16.54 -9.86
N ARG A 57 24.34 15.35 -10.41
CA ARG A 57 24.85 14.08 -9.88
C ARG A 57 25.09 13.05 -10.97
N TYR A 58 26.17 12.28 -10.83
CA TYR A 58 26.45 11.15 -11.72
C TYR A 58 25.65 9.93 -11.26
N ILE A 59 24.92 9.32 -12.18
CA ILE A 59 24.08 8.14 -11.91
C ILE A 59 24.53 7.02 -12.83
N CYS A 60 24.74 5.84 -12.25
CA CYS A 60 25.05 4.62 -12.96
C CYS A 60 24.52 3.46 -12.13
N SER A 61 23.45 2.81 -12.60
CA SER A 61 22.80 1.70 -11.88
C SER A 61 23.05 0.39 -12.62
N PRO A 62 24.02 -0.44 -12.17
CA PRO A 62 24.36 -1.68 -12.87
C PRO A 62 23.18 -2.65 -12.93
N GLU A 63 22.44 -2.77 -11.83
CA GLU A 63 21.32 -3.69 -11.66
C GLU A 63 19.96 -3.01 -11.88
N HIS A 64 19.90 -2.02 -12.79
CA HIS A 64 18.67 -1.27 -13.07
C HIS A 64 17.51 -2.17 -13.52
N GLY A 65 17.79 -3.25 -14.26
CA GLY A 65 16.78 -4.21 -14.68
C GLY A 65 16.08 -4.89 -13.50
N LEU A 66 16.84 -5.27 -12.48
CA LEU A 66 16.32 -5.86 -11.25
C LEU A 66 15.46 -4.84 -10.48
N MET A 67 15.94 -3.60 -10.36
CA MET A 67 15.18 -2.52 -9.70
C MET A 67 13.87 -2.22 -10.41
N ASN A 68 13.90 -2.07 -11.74
CA ASN A 68 12.72 -1.79 -12.56
C ASN A 68 11.70 -2.93 -12.51
N GLY A 69 12.18 -4.18 -12.55
CA GLY A 69 11.34 -5.34 -12.32
C GLY A 69 10.69 -5.33 -10.93
N SER A 70 11.43 -4.91 -9.90
CA SER A 70 10.90 -4.79 -8.54
C SER A 70 9.85 -3.68 -8.39
N PHE A 71 10.03 -2.53 -9.05
CA PHE A 71 8.99 -1.49 -9.11
C PHE A 71 7.70 -2.02 -9.75
N ILE A 72 7.81 -2.73 -10.87
CA ILE A 72 6.65 -3.33 -11.56
C ILE A 72 5.96 -4.36 -10.66
N ALA A 73 6.74 -5.28 -10.07
CA ALA A 73 6.21 -6.30 -9.17
C ALA A 73 5.50 -5.68 -7.95
N LEU A 74 6.10 -4.65 -7.34
CA LEU A 74 5.49 -3.90 -6.24
C LEU A 74 4.17 -3.27 -6.67
N GLY A 75 4.14 -2.56 -7.81
CA GLY A 75 2.94 -1.92 -8.33
C GLY A 75 1.80 -2.91 -8.60
N VAL A 76 2.11 -4.06 -9.22
CA VAL A 76 1.15 -5.14 -9.45
C VAL A 76 0.61 -5.70 -8.13
N LEU A 77 1.48 -6.01 -7.18
CA LEU A 77 1.08 -6.59 -5.89
C LEU A 77 0.28 -5.60 -5.02
N LEU A 78 0.56 -4.29 -5.13
CA LEU A 78 -0.26 -3.24 -4.51
C LEU A 78 -1.69 -3.24 -5.06
N VAL A 79 -1.84 -3.24 -6.39
CA VAL A 79 -3.15 -3.28 -7.06
C VAL A 79 -3.89 -4.56 -6.74
N VAL A 80 -3.22 -5.72 -6.84
CA VAL A 80 -3.80 -7.03 -6.50
C VAL A 80 -4.26 -7.05 -5.05
N GLY A 81 -3.45 -6.56 -4.10
CA GLY A 81 -3.86 -6.48 -2.71
C GLY A 81 -5.06 -5.56 -2.47
N LEU A 82 -5.12 -4.40 -3.15
CA LEU A 82 -6.28 -3.49 -3.09
C LEU A 82 -7.56 -4.09 -3.69
N VAL A 83 -7.43 -4.90 -4.75
CA VAL A 83 -8.54 -5.61 -5.38
C VAL A 83 -8.99 -6.78 -4.52
N LEU A 84 -8.08 -7.59 -3.99
CA LEU A 84 -8.41 -8.77 -3.19
C LEU A 84 -8.87 -8.43 -1.76
N THR A 85 -8.58 -7.21 -1.30
CA THR A 85 -9.17 -6.62 -0.08
C THR A 85 -10.45 -5.82 -0.39
N ARG A 86 -10.98 -5.84 -1.63
CA ARG A 86 -12.40 -5.52 -1.90
C ARG A 86 -13.23 -6.55 -1.15
N GLY A 87 -13.92 -6.10 -0.12
CA GLY A 87 -15.15 -6.75 0.29
C GLY A 87 -16.09 -6.82 -0.88
N ALA A 88 -16.87 -7.90 -0.94
CA ALA A 88 -18.13 -7.91 -1.67
C ALA A 88 -19.13 -7.00 -0.93
N GLY A 89 -18.85 -5.70 -0.90
CA GLY A 89 -19.77 -4.67 -0.43
C GLY A 89 -20.58 -4.24 -1.64
N GLY A 90 -21.88 -4.55 -1.58
CA GLY A 90 -22.81 -4.47 -2.70
C GLY A 90 -22.72 -3.19 -3.50
N THR A 91 -22.95 -3.36 -4.79
CA THR A 91 -23.55 -2.34 -5.64
C THR A 91 -24.87 -1.92 -4.98
N GLY A 92 -24.78 -0.96 -4.05
CA GLY A 92 -25.94 -0.20 -3.61
C GLY A 92 -26.46 0.53 -4.82
N GLY A 93 -27.52 -0.01 -5.41
CA GLY A 93 -28.28 0.64 -6.45
C GLY A 93 -28.62 2.06 -6.01
N VAL A 94 -28.59 2.95 -6.98
CA VAL A 94 -29.30 4.22 -6.88
C VAL A 94 -30.77 3.86 -6.67
N GLY A 95 -31.33 4.18 -5.51
CA GLY A 95 -32.73 3.89 -5.21
C GLY A 95 -33.17 4.52 -3.91
N GLU A 96 -34.04 5.53 -4.05
CA GLU A 96 -35.08 6.01 -3.16
C GLU A 96 -34.81 6.19 -1.65
N ALA A 97 -35.09 7.39 -1.18
CA ALA A 97 -35.47 7.64 0.20
C ALA A 97 -36.69 6.78 0.57
N ASP A 98 -36.64 6.09 1.70
CA ASP A 98 -37.78 5.93 2.62
C ASP A 98 -37.31 5.31 3.94
N GLY A 99 -37.80 5.87 5.05
CA GLY A 99 -37.46 5.44 6.39
C GLY A 99 -38.30 4.25 6.86
N PHE A 100 -37.74 3.43 7.75
CA PHE A 100 -38.50 2.75 8.80
C PHE A 100 -37.57 2.20 9.90
N SER A 101 -38.05 2.30 11.13
CA SER A 101 -37.48 1.81 12.38
C SER A 101 -37.61 0.29 12.49
N GLY A 102 -36.72 -0.42 13.22
CA GLY A 102 -37.04 -1.78 13.67
C GLY A 102 -35.87 -2.76 13.85
N ALA A 103 -35.58 -3.00 15.13
CA ALA A 103 -34.93 -4.14 15.78
C ALA A 103 -34.61 -5.43 14.99
N GLY A 104 -33.45 -6.01 15.36
CA GLY A 104 -33.29 -7.46 15.56
C GLY A 104 -32.98 -8.27 14.30
N GLY A 105 -31.68 -8.47 14.02
CA GLY A 105 -31.24 -9.35 12.93
C GLY A 105 -29.86 -9.93 13.19
N VAL A 106 -29.86 -11.15 13.73
CA VAL A 106 -28.84 -12.21 13.76
C VAL A 106 -27.48 -11.83 13.12
N GLY A 107 -26.44 -11.88 13.96
CA GLY A 107 -25.05 -11.68 13.59
C GLY A 107 -24.60 -12.58 12.43
N GLY A 108 -24.70 -12.04 11.22
CA GLY A 108 -24.11 -12.63 10.04
C GLY A 108 -22.59 -12.66 10.20
N ILE A 109 -22.01 -13.82 9.94
CA ILE A 109 -20.57 -14.07 9.84
C ILE A 109 -20.06 -13.36 8.57
N GLY A 110 -20.12 -12.03 8.59
CA GLY A 110 -19.92 -11.16 7.44
C GLY A 110 -18.44 -11.08 7.09
N GLY A 111 -18.09 -11.70 5.96
CA GLY A 111 -16.76 -11.64 5.37
C GLY A 111 -16.24 -10.20 5.19
N GLY A 112 -15.41 -9.78 6.13
CA GLY A 112 -14.07 -9.26 5.87
C GLY A 112 -13.86 -8.15 4.85
N VAL A 113 -13.82 -6.92 5.35
CA VAL A 113 -13.47 -5.72 4.56
C VAL A 113 -12.79 -4.67 5.45
N PRO A 114 -11.53 -4.26 5.22
CA PRO A 114 -10.96 -3.17 6.00
C PRO A 114 -11.61 -1.82 5.70
N TRP A 115 -12.43 -1.71 4.65
CA TRP A 115 -13.07 -0.49 4.16
C TRP A 115 -14.52 -0.34 4.64
N LEU A 116 -14.91 0.89 4.94
CA LEU A 116 -16.30 1.32 5.05
C LEU A 116 -16.99 1.27 3.67
N GLY A 117 -18.32 1.19 3.65
CA GLY A 117 -19.11 1.43 2.43
C GLY A 117 -19.17 2.92 2.08
N GLY A 118 -19.44 3.24 0.81
CA GLY A 118 -19.72 4.61 0.36
C GLY A 118 -18.69 5.25 -0.59
N ARG A 119 -19.01 6.47 -1.05
CA ARG A 119 -18.26 7.19 -2.09
C ARG A 119 -16.81 7.51 -1.69
N VAL A 120 -16.58 7.87 -0.43
CA VAL A 120 -15.23 8.21 0.09
C VAL A 120 -14.30 6.98 0.05
N ALA A 121 -14.77 5.82 0.51
CA ALA A 121 -13.99 4.60 0.45
C ALA A 121 -13.72 4.14 -0.99
N ALA A 122 -14.69 4.30 -1.89
CA ALA A 122 -14.50 4.02 -3.32
C ALA A 122 -13.42 4.92 -3.94
N LEU A 123 -13.49 6.23 -3.69
CA LEU A 123 -12.52 7.21 -4.17
C LEU A 123 -11.12 6.94 -3.59
N ALA A 124 -10.99 6.77 -2.27
CA ALA A 124 -9.72 6.45 -1.62
C ALA A 124 -9.00 5.28 -2.30
N ARG A 125 -9.76 4.23 -2.64
CA ARG A 125 -9.22 3.05 -3.32
C ARG A 125 -8.83 3.29 -4.76
N MET A 126 -9.62 4.06 -5.52
CA MET A 126 -9.27 4.42 -6.90
C MET A 126 -7.94 5.19 -6.92
N LEU A 127 -7.79 6.15 -5.99
CA LEU A 127 -6.56 6.91 -5.81
C LEU A 127 -5.39 6.00 -5.40
N LEU A 128 -5.57 5.08 -4.45
CA LEU A 128 -4.54 4.11 -4.06
C LEU A 128 -4.14 3.16 -5.20
N VAL A 129 -5.11 2.70 -6.00
CA VAL A 129 -4.84 1.88 -7.20
C VAL A 129 -3.98 2.66 -8.19
N SER A 130 -4.26 3.96 -8.37
CA SER A 130 -3.43 4.81 -9.22
C SER A 130 -1.98 4.88 -8.74
N GLY A 131 -1.73 4.86 -7.43
CA GLY A 131 -0.37 4.77 -6.87
C GLY A 131 0.34 3.47 -7.24
N GLY A 132 -0.37 2.33 -7.19
CA GLY A 132 0.15 1.05 -7.68
C GLY A 132 0.46 1.07 -9.19
N VAL A 133 -0.40 1.68 -10.01
CA VAL A 133 -0.14 1.93 -11.44
C VAL A 133 1.10 2.82 -11.63
N GLY A 134 1.27 3.83 -10.78
CA GLY A 134 2.44 4.71 -10.82
C GLY A 134 3.77 3.96 -10.63
N PHE A 135 3.82 2.97 -9.73
CA PHE A 135 5.00 2.10 -9.57
C PHE A 135 5.30 1.28 -10.82
N VAL A 136 4.26 0.75 -11.49
CA VAL A 136 4.43 0.05 -12.77
C VAL A 136 4.98 1.01 -13.83
N LEU A 137 4.44 2.22 -13.93
CA LEU A 137 4.91 3.21 -14.91
C LEU A 137 6.36 3.61 -14.67
N ILE A 138 6.79 3.83 -13.43
CA ILE A 138 8.20 4.16 -13.14
C ILE A 138 9.14 3.03 -13.54
N GLY A 139 8.78 1.77 -13.29
CA GLY A 139 9.61 0.63 -13.68
C GLY A 139 9.66 0.42 -15.21
N LEU A 140 8.56 0.71 -15.91
CA LEU A 140 8.51 0.61 -17.38
C LEU A 140 9.17 1.82 -18.08
N ALA A 141 9.16 2.98 -17.44
CA ALA A 141 9.71 4.23 -17.96
C ALA A 141 10.72 4.83 -16.97
N PRO A 142 11.96 4.33 -16.97
CA PRO A 142 13.07 4.96 -16.26
C PRO A 142 13.24 6.42 -16.64
N THR A 143 13.75 7.24 -15.71
CA THR A 143 13.83 8.69 -15.85
C THR A 143 14.68 9.11 -17.06
N ASP A 144 15.71 8.33 -17.39
CA ASP A 144 16.64 8.60 -18.50
C ASP A 144 16.16 8.07 -19.85
N VAL A 145 15.15 7.20 -19.87
CA VAL A 145 14.56 6.65 -21.11
C VAL A 145 13.31 7.44 -21.51
N HIS A 146 12.38 7.66 -20.57
CA HIS A 146 11.12 8.33 -20.87
C HIS A 146 10.63 9.21 -19.71
N LYS A 147 11.37 10.31 -19.46
CA LYS A 147 11.13 11.27 -18.36
C LYS A 147 9.67 11.68 -18.16
N GLY A 148 8.93 11.94 -19.24
CA GLY A 148 7.52 12.37 -19.14
C GLY A 148 6.63 11.33 -18.44
N LEU A 149 6.75 10.06 -18.83
CA LEU A 149 5.96 8.97 -18.27
C LEU A 149 6.44 8.62 -16.85
N HIS A 150 7.74 8.74 -16.60
CA HIS A 150 8.31 8.65 -15.25
C HIS A 150 7.68 9.67 -14.29
N VAL A 151 7.59 10.94 -14.72
CA VAL A 151 6.98 12.02 -13.92
C VAL A 151 5.50 11.76 -13.67
N VAL A 152 4.75 11.25 -14.66
CA VAL A 152 3.37 10.82 -14.46
C VAL A 152 3.30 9.71 -13.41
N GLY A 153 4.16 8.69 -13.50
CA GLY A 153 4.24 7.62 -12.51
C GLY A 153 4.54 8.14 -11.10
N ALA A 154 5.51 9.04 -10.97
CA ALA A 154 5.87 9.67 -9.70
C ALA A 154 4.71 10.51 -9.12
N ALA A 155 4.01 11.29 -9.95
CA ALA A 155 2.85 12.06 -9.52
C ALA A 155 1.68 11.17 -9.06
N LEU A 156 1.49 10.02 -9.71
CA LEU A 156 0.49 9.03 -9.29
C LEU A 156 0.84 8.40 -7.94
N ILE A 157 2.11 8.09 -7.67
CA ILE A 157 2.55 7.54 -6.38
C ILE A 157 2.46 8.61 -5.29
N MET A 158 3.19 9.72 -5.47
CA MET A 158 3.46 10.69 -4.41
C MET A 158 2.34 11.71 -4.21
N GLY A 159 1.58 12.02 -5.26
CA GLY A 159 0.42 12.90 -5.20
C GLY A 159 -0.87 12.09 -5.02
N THR A 160 -1.33 11.47 -6.09
CA THR A 160 -2.67 10.84 -6.14
C THR A 160 -2.80 9.68 -5.14
N GLY A 161 -1.82 8.78 -5.07
CA GLY A 161 -1.80 7.64 -4.15
C GLY A 161 -1.83 8.08 -2.69
N ASN A 162 -1.03 9.07 -2.32
CA ASN A 162 -1.01 9.63 -0.97
C ASN A 162 -2.27 10.42 -0.61
N ALA A 163 -2.91 11.09 -1.57
CA ALA A 163 -4.25 11.66 -1.38
C ALA A 163 -5.28 10.55 -1.08
N GLY A 164 -5.17 9.41 -1.78
CA GLY A 164 -5.92 8.20 -1.46
C GLY A 164 -5.67 7.69 -0.04
N LEU A 165 -4.42 7.77 0.43
CA LEU A 165 -4.03 7.38 1.78
C LEU A 165 -4.65 8.30 2.85
N VAL A 166 -4.70 9.62 2.61
CA VAL A 166 -5.42 10.56 3.49
C VAL A 166 -6.89 10.18 3.59
N LEU A 167 -7.56 9.96 2.46
CA LEU A 167 -8.96 9.57 2.43
C LEU A 167 -9.21 8.20 3.09
N ALA A 168 -8.26 7.28 2.95
CA ALA A 168 -8.34 5.96 3.60
C ALA A 168 -8.39 6.08 5.12
N GLY A 169 -7.79 7.10 5.73
CA GLY A 169 -7.88 7.35 7.18
C GLY A 169 -9.33 7.50 7.68
N PHE A 170 -10.19 8.05 6.83
CA PHE A 170 -11.64 8.19 7.09
C PHE A 170 -12.44 6.99 6.59
N GLY A 171 -11.92 6.25 5.61
CA GLY A 171 -12.61 5.13 4.95
C GLY A 171 -12.34 3.75 5.55
N LEU A 172 -11.53 3.61 6.60
CA LEU A 172 -11.26 2.32 7.26
C LEU A 172 -12.36 1.96 8.28
N ALA A 173 -12.80 0.70 8.26
CA ALA A 173 -13.85 0.15 9.12
C ALA A 173 -13.44 0.12 10.60
N ASP A 174 -14.42 0.18 11.51
CA ASP A 174 -14.18 0.27 12.96
C ASP A 174 -13.48 -0.96 13.58
N ARG A 175 -13.48 -2.09 12.87
CA ARG A 175 -12.67 -3.27 13.24
C ARG A 175 -11.16 -3.03 13.14
N VAL A 176 -10.73 -2.02 12.38
CA VAL A 176 -9.32 -1.61 12.29
C VAL A 176 -8.99 -0.76 13.52
N PRO A 177 -7.90 -1.06 14.26
CA PRO A 177 -7.55 -0.33 15.47
C PRO A 177 -7.48 1.19 15.23
N ARG A 178 -8.06 1.96 16.16
CA ARG A 178 -8.00 3.43 16.16
C ARG A 178 -6.59 4.01 15.87
N PRO A 179 -5.49 3.52 16.47
CA PRO A 179 -4.16 4.05 16.16
C PRO A 179 -3.77 3.83 14.69
N LEU A 180 -4.08 2.68 14.10
CA LEU A 180 -3.77 2.38 12.70
C LEU A 180 -4.58 3.25 11.73
N ARG A 181 -5.84 3.54 12.07
CA ARG A 181 -6.68 4.47 11.30
C ARG A 181 -6.14 5.91 11.34
N ARG A 182 -5.74 6.40 12.51
CA ARG A 182 -5.12 7.73 12.66
C ARG A 182 -3.78 7.80 11.91
N ALA A 183 -2.93 6.79 12.07
CA ALA A 183 -1.66 6.69 11.38
C ALA A 183 -1.83 6.70 9.85
N THR A 184 -2.88 6.07 9.32
CA THR A 184 -3.19 6.07 7.88
C THR A 184 -3.32 7.50 7.33
N GLY A 185 -4.18 8.32 7.94
CA GLY A 185 -4.37 9.71 7.51
C GLY A 185 -3.10 10.57 7.70
N LEU A 186 -2.43 10.43 8.85
CA LEU A 186 -1.21 11.16 9.17
C LEU A 186 -0.07 10.84 8.20
N LEU A 187 0.13 9.57 7.85
CA LEU A 187 1.13 9.14 6.86
C LEU A 187 0.85 9.77 5.49
N GLY A 188 -0.42 9.83 5.07
CA GLY A 188 -0.81 10.51 3.83
C GLY A 188 -0.52 12.01 3.84
N VAL A 189 -0.83 12.70 4.95
CA VAL A 189 -0.55 14.13 5.11
C VAL A 189 0.96 14.40 5.06
N VAL A 190 1.76 13.65 5.82
CA VAL A 190 3.23 13.77 5.83
C VAL A 190 3.79 13.56 4.42
N ALA A 191 3.29 12.54 3.71
CA ALA A 191 3.77 12.22 2.36
C ALA A 191 3.44 13.34 1.34
N LEU A 192 2.24 13.93 1.41
CA LEU A 192 1.85 15.05 0.54
C LEU A 192 2.63 16.33 0.84
N LEU A 193 2.88 16.62 2.12
CA LEU A 193 3.72 17.76 2.51
C LEU A 193 5.16 17.55 2.01
N ALA A 194 5.71 16.35 2.17
CA ALA A 194 7.01 15.98 1.65
C ALA A 194 7.07 16.06 0.12
N PHE A 195 6.00 15.66 -0.58
CA PHE A 195 5.91 15.81 -2.03
C PHE A 195 5.91 17.28 -2.47
N GLY A 196 5.16 18.16 -1.80
CA GLY A 196 5.19 19.60 -2.06
C GLY A 196 6.57 20.23 -1.80
N LEU A 197 7.23 19.81 -0.72
CA LEU A 197 8.61 20.20 -0.40
C LEU A 197 9.61 19.70 -1.47
N PHE A 198 9.45 18.45 -1.93
CA PHE A 198 10.26 17.86 -2.98
C PHE A 198 10.15 18.65 -4.30
N LEU A 199 8.92 18.97 -4.72
CA LEU A 199 8.66 19.76 -5.93
C LEU A 199 9.22 21.18 -5.86
N SER A 200 9.25 21.77 -4.66
CA SER A 200 9.79 23.12 -4.43
C SER A 200 11.30 23.16 -4.18
N GLY A 201 11.98 22.00 -4.13
CA GLY A 201 13.42 21.92 -3.87
C GLY A 201 13.83 22.14 -2.41
N HIS A 202 12.89 22.10 -1.46
CA HIS A 202 13.16 22.31 -0.03
C HIS A 202 13.33 20.98 0.70
N TYR A 203 14.56 20.53 0.91
CA TYR A 203 14.82 19.18 1.43
C TYR A 203 15.00 19.06 2.95
N LEU A 204 14.99 20.18 3.70
CA LEU A 204 15.09 20.20 5.17
C LEU A 204 16.29 19.42 5.75
N GLY A 205 17.41 19.40 5.04
CA GLY A 205 18.62 18.64 5.43
C GLY A 205 18.55 17.14 5.15
N LEU A 206 17.43 16.61 4.65
CA LEU A 206 17.31 15.20 4.22
C LEU A 206 17.99 14.94 2.87
N GLY A 207 18.22 16.01 2.10
CA GLY A 207 18.63 15.95 0.70
C GLY A 207 17.51 15.48 -0.23
N MET A 208 17.72 15.61 -1.53
CA MET A 208 16.73 15.27 -2.55
C MET A 208 16.22 13.83 -2.42
N GLY A 209 17.15 12.87 -2.29
CA GLY A 209 16.83 11.46 -2.13
C GLY A 209 16.14 11.13 -0.81
N GLY A 210 16.49 11.85 0.26
CA GLY A 210 15.82 11.69 1.56
C GLY A 210 14.38 12.19 1.50
N MET A 211 14.15 13.35 0.89
CA MET A 211 12.80 13.89 0.73
C MET A 211 11.90 13.03 -0.17
N GLU A 212 12.45 12.47 -1.26
CA GLU A 212 11.71 11.52 -2.11
C GLU A 212 11.22 10.30 -1.32
N ARG A 213 12.04 9.77 -0.41
CA ARG A 213 11.66 8.66 0.48
C ARG A 213 10.53 9.03 1.42
N VAL A 214 10.55 10.24 2.00
CA VAL A 214 9.44 10.72 2.84
C VAL A 214 8.17 10.90 2.02
N ALA A 215 8.27 11.26 0.73
CA ALA A 215 7.12 11.37 -0.16
C ALA A 215 6.58 9.99 -0.64
N ALA A 216 7.43 8.96 -0.76
CA ALA A 216 7.04 7.66 -1.33
C ALA A 216 6.77 6.55 -0.29
N TYR A 217 7.61 6.43 0.73
CA TYR A 217 7.56 5.30 1.68
C TYR A 217 6.36 5.26 2.63
N PRO A 218 5.67 6.37 3.00
CA PRO A 218 4.48 6.29 3.84
C PRO A 218 3.40 5.36 3.30
N LEU A 219 3.21 5.29 1.97
CA LEU A 219 2.30 4.35 1.34
C LEU A 219 2.75 2.89 1.56
N LEU A 220 4.05 2.61 1.44
CA LEU A 220 4.63 1.27 1.64
C LEU A 220 4.58 0.82 3.11
N LEU A 221 4.86 1.75 4.02
CA LEU A 221 4.72 1.52 5.46
C LEU A 221 3.27 1.20 5.82
N TRP A 222 2.32 1.94 5.25
CA TRP A 222 0.90 1.72 5.48
C TRP A 222 0.41 0.36 4.99
N VAL A 223 0.72 -0.03 3.75
CA VAL A 223 0.30 -1.35 3.24
C VAL A 223 0.96 -2.49 3.99
N THR A 224 2.20 -2.33 4.47
CA THR A 224 2.89 -3.33 5.29
C THR A 224 2.20 -3.47 6.64
N ALA A 225 1.91 -2.36 7.32
CA ALA A 225 1.22 -2.37 8.60
C ALA A 225 -0.17 -3.01 8.51
N LEU A 226 -0.97 -2.65 7.50
CA LEU A 226 -2.27 -3.28 7.26
C LEU A 226 -2.14 -4.74 6.83
N GLY A 227 -1.15 -5.06 6.00
CA GLY A 227 -0.84 -6.43 5.56
C GLY A 227 -0.53 -7.34 6.74
N LEU A 228 0.39 -6.94 7.60
CA LEU A 228 0.74 -7.68 8.82
C LEU A 228 -0.44 -7.80 9.78
N TRP A 229 -1.20 -6.72 9.99
CA TRP A 229 -2.42 -6.76 10.79
C TRP A 229 -3.43 -7.79 10.22
N GLY A 230 -3.60 -7.81 8.90
CA GLY A 230 -4.50 -8.71 8.20
C GLY A 230 -4.07 -10.18 8.21
N VAL A 231 -2.76 -10.46 8.09
CA VAL A 231 -2.20 -11.82 8.13
C VAL A 231 -2.18 -12.37 9.56
N VAL A 232 -1.64 -11.62 10.52
CA VAL A 232 -1.34 -12.12 11.88
C VAL A 232 -2.58 -12.08 12.77
N LEU A 233 -3.21 -10.92 12.91
CA LEU A 233 -4.21 -10.68 13.95
C LEU A 233 -5.61 -11.17 13.57
N ARG A 234 -5.87 -11.39 12.29
CA ARG A 234 -7.13 -12.00 11.83
C ARG A 234 -7.04 -13.51 11.73
N ALA A 235 -5.89 -14.07 11.37
CA ALA A 235 -5.72 -15.52 11.38
C ALA A 235 -5.88 -16.10 12.79
N GLY A 236 -5.37 -15.41 13.81
CA GLY A 236 -5.54 -15.80 15.21
C GLY A 236 -7.01 -15.82 15.66
N ARG A 237 -7.79 -14.78 15.35
CA ARG A 237 -9.23 -14.70 15.69
C ARG A 237 -10.08 -15.77 15.01
N THR A 238 -9.81 -16.07 13.74
CA THR A 238 -10.53 -17.16 13.05
C THR A 238 -10.17 -18.53 13.65
N ARG A 239 -8.89 -18.76 13.99
CA ARG A 239 -8.46 -20.02 14.62
C ARG A 239 -9.08 -20.21 16.00
N ALA A 240 -9.13 -19.17 16.82
CA ALA A 240 -9.75 -19.20 18.15
C ALA A 240 -11.26 -19.49 18.08
N ALA A 241 -12.00 -18.81 17.19
CA ALA A 241 -13.44 -19.05 17.03
C ALA A 241 -13.76 -20.48 16.57
N VAL A 242 -12.96 -21.05 15.65
CA VAL A 242 -13.13 -22.45 15.22
C VAL A 242 -12.83 -23.43 16.35
N ALA A 243 -11.83 -23.14 17.18
CA ALA A 243 -11.51 -23.97 18.34
C ALA A 243 -12.64 -23.94 19.39
N GLU A 244 -13.26 -22.78 19.63
CA GLU A 244 -14.38 -22.61 20.55
C GLU A 244 -15.64 -23.34 20.06
N VAL A 245 -15.96 -23.27 18.78
CA VAL A 245 -17.08 -24.04 18.17
C VAL A 245 -16.84 -25.55 18.27
N ARG A 246 -15.61 -26.03 18.04
CA ARG A 246 -15.27 -27.45 18.21
C ARG A 246 -15.41 -27.89 19.67
N ALA A 247 -14.85 -27.12 20.59
CA ALA A 247 -14.95 -27.41 22.03
C ALA A 247 -16.39 -27.33 22.57
N GLY A 248 -17.25 -26.50 21.97
CA GLY A 248 -18.69 -26.44 22.27
C GLY A 248 -19.48 -27.61 21.67
N GLY A 249 -19.12 -28.05 20.46
CA GLY A 249 -19.72 -29.22 19.80
C GLY A 249 -19.44 -30.54 20.53
N ASP A 250 -18.22 -30.71 21.06
CA ASP A 250 -17.84 -31.90 21.83
C ASP A 250 -18.56 -31.98 23.20
N ARG A 251 -19.10 -30.88 23.72
CA ARG A 251 -19.90 -30.85 24.96
C ARG A 251 -21.37 -31.21 24.76
N VAL A 252 -21.86 -31.21 23.53
CA VAL A 252 -23.20 -31.69 23.16
C VAL A 252 -23.05 -33.10 22.57
N GLY A 253 -22.43 -34.01 23.34
CA GLY A 253 -22.48 -35.45 23.07
C GLY A 253 -23.90 -35.99 23.33
N PRO A 254 -24.30 -37.11 22.70
CA PRO A 254 -25.68 -37.59 22.71
C PRO A 254 -26.12 -37.96 24.14
N GLY A 255 -26.91 -37.09 24.76
CA GLY A 255 -27.64 -37.40 25.98
C GLY A 255 -28.69 -38.46 25.69
N SER A 256 -28.34 -39.72 25.94
CA SER A 256 -29.18 -40.83 26.38
C SER A 256 -30.68 -40.73 26.05
N ALA A 257 -31.05 -41.15 24.85
CA ALA A 257 -32.33 -41.82 24.65
C ALA A 257 -32.16 -43.28 25.08
N GLY A 258 -32.84 -43.71 26.13
CA GLY A 258 -32.95 -45.14 26.48
C GLY A 258 -32.90 -45.41 27.98
N GLY A 259 -34.04 -45.84 28.52
CA GLY A 259 -34.21 -46.33 29.88
C GLY A 259 -35.61 -46.05 30.40
#